data_AF-A0A484FKK0-F1
#
_entry.id   AF-A0A484FKK0-F1
#
_cell.length_a   1.000
_cell.length_b   1.000
_cell.length_c   1.000
_cell.angle_alpha   90.00
_cell.angle_beta   90.00
_cell.angle_gamma   90.00
#
_symmetry.space_group_name_H-M   'P 1'
#
loop_
_entity.id
_entity.type
_entity.pdbx_description
1 polymer ?
#
loop_
_entity_poly.entity_id
_entity_poly.type
_entity_poly.pdbx_seq_one_letter_code
_entity_poly.pdbx_strand_id
1 'polypeptide(L)'
;MRRSTYQSNPLIEEAAIINEKNNIFRKSEYDDWAEERGSTQIGRGVYLSGSPVGWHGSNSNWYCFVKANKDRLDAAPKVWIPQTSSIGTRLWGASESTIVSYVSAQMESGEDEDDALRLGLIQFNEPNEQLLVPTSMVQNDALDFYAKCFASQYELSQEYWEVVNYDSWTKQRGRKE
;
A
#
# COMPACT_ATOMS: atom_id res chain seq x y z
N MET A 1 -17.64 -33.74 -13.98
CA MET A 1 -16.29 -33.23 -14.30
C MET A 1 -16.09 -31.89 -13.60
N ARG A 2 -15.39 -31.85 -12.47
CA ARG A 2 -14.97 -30.60 -11.84
C ARG A 2 -13.67 -30.20 -12.52
N ARG A 3 -13.68 -29.10 -13.28
CA ARG A 3 -12.45 -28.49 -13.78
C ARG A 3 -11.68 -28.01 -12.55
N SER A 4 -10.55 -28.68 -12.27
CA SER A 4 -9.50 -28.16 -11.42
C SER A 4 -8.88 -26.98 -12.17
N THR A 5 -9.35 -25.77 -11.89
CA THR A 5 -8.58 -24.58 -12.22
C THR A 5 -7.55 -24.46 -11.12
N TYR A 6 -6.29 -24.74 -11.45
CA TYR A 6 -5.15 -24.22 -10.70
C TYR A 6 -5.34 -22.69 -10.66
N GLN A 7 -5.94 -22.18 -9.58
CA GLN A 7 -5.86 -20.75 -9.29
C GLN A 7 -4.39 -20.50 -8.98
N SER A 8 -3.69 -19.82 -9.88
CA SER A 8 -2.39 -19.23 -9.59
C SER A 8 -2.51 -18.46 -8.27
N ASN A 9 -1.52 -18.61 -7.38
CA ASN A 9 -1.44 -17.76 -6.20
C ASN A 9 -1.36 -16.30 -6.69
N PRO A 10 -2.33 -15.43 -6.38
CA PRO A 10 -2.39 -14.07 -6.92
C PRO A 10 -1.09 -13.28 -6.72
N LEU A 11 -0.37 -13.55 -5.62
CA LEU A 11 0.90 -12.92 -5.30
C LEU A 11 2.04 -13.30 -6.26
N ILE A 12 2.06 -14.55 -6.77
CA ILE A 12 3.06 -14.99 -7.75
C ILE A 12 2.80 -14.31 -9.10
N GLU A 13 1.53 -14.20 -9.48
CA GLU A 13 1.12 -13.53 -10.72
C GLU A 13 1.44 -12.03 -10.67
N GLU A 14 1.15 -11.36 -9.54
CA GLU A 14 1.40 -9.93 -9.35
C GLU A 14 2.89 -9.58 -9.46
N ALA A 15 3.78 -10.33 -8.79
CA ALA A 15 5.22 -10.09 -8.86
C ALA A 15 5.81 -10.30 -10.27
N ALA A 16 5.32 -11.31 -11.00
CA ALA A 16 5.75 -11.56 -12.38
C ALA A 16 5.37 -10.39 -13.31
N ILE A 17 4.15 -9.86 -13.17
CA ILE A 17 3.67 -8.71 -13.94
C ILE A 17 4.45 -7.44 -13.59
N ILE A 18 4.75 -7.23 -12.30
CA ILE A 18 5.58 -6.09 -11.86
C ILE A 18 6.94 -6.13 -12.55
N ASN A 19 7.60 -7.30 -12.57
CA ASN A 19 8.91 -7.46 -13.20
C ASN A 19 8.86 -7.30 -14.73
N GLU A 20 7.80 -7.77 -15.38
CA GLU A 20 7.60 -7.58 -16.83
C GLU A 20 7.43 -6.10 -17.19
N LYS A 21 6.62 -5.38 -16.41
CA LYS A 21 6.27 -3.98 -16.67
C LYS A 21 7.26 -2.98 -16.10
N ASN A 22 8.12 -3.40 -15.17
CA ASN A 22 8.95 -2.53 -14.34
C ASN A 22 8.13 -1.43 -13.62
N ASN A 23 6.88 -1.72 -13.26
CA ASN A 23 5.95 -0.78 -12.64
C ASN A 23 5.09 -1.53 -11.61
N ILE A 24 4.63 -0.83 -10.57
CA ILE A 24 3.68 -1.38 -9.61
C ILE A 24 2.39 -1.80 -10.33
N PHE A 25 1.76 -2.86 -9.86
CA PHE A 25 0.59 -3.44 -10.50
C PHE A 25 -0.42 -3.85 -9.44
N ARG A 26 -1.70 -3.62 -9.72
CA ARG A 26 -2.81 -4.04 -8.85
C ARG A 26 -4.09 -4.28 -9.64
N LYS A 27 -4.67 -5.47 -9.50
CA LYS A 27 -6.02 -5.79 -9.96
C LYS A 27 -7.01 -5.54 -8.81
N SER A 28 -8.16 -4.95 -9.11
CA SER A 28 -9.20 -4.66 -8.09
C SER A 28 -9.71 -5.94 -7.41
N GLU A 29 -9.73 -7.07 -8.11
CA GLU A 29 -10.14 -8.37 -7.57
C GLU A 29 -9.19 -8.85 -6.45
N TYR A 30 -7.93 -8.40 -6.44
CA TYR A 30 -7.01 -8.72 -5.36
C TYR A 30 -7.35 -7.96 -4.07
N ASP A 31 -7.97 -6.78 -4.20
CA ASP A 31 -8.45 -6.01 -3.04
C ASP A 31 -9.71 -6.63 -2.46
N ASP A 32 -10.65 -7.04 -3.31
CA ASP A 32 -11.86 -7.76 -2.87
C ASP A 32 -11.48 -9.03 -2.09
N TRP A 33 -10.53 -9.80 -2.62
CA TRP A 33 -10.01 -11.01 -1.95
C TRP A 33 -9.33 -10.72 -0.60
N ALA A 34 -8.65 -9.58 -0.48
CA ALA A 34 -7.97 -9.14 0.74
C ALA A 34 -8.95 -8.62 1.80
N GLU A 35 -9.97 -7.87 1.39
CA GLU A 35 -11.01 -7.34 2.28
C GLU A 35 -11.85 -8.48 2.88
N GLU A 36 -12.23 -9.48 2.09
CA GLU A 36 -12.92 -10.69 2.57
C GLU A 36 -12.14 -11.44 3.66
N ARG A 37 -10.81 -11.26 3.71
CA ARG A 37 -9.90 -11.89 4.69
C ARG A 37 -9.50 -10.94 5.82
N GLY A 38 -10.05 -9.72 5.86
CA GLY A 38 -9.71 -8.71 6.85
C GLY A 38 -8.26 -8.22 6.74
N SER A 39 -7.65 -8.32 5.55
CA SER A 39 -6.25 -7.92 5.31
C SER A 39 -6.10 -6.46 4.84
N THR A 40 -7.21 -5.73 4.64
CA THR A 40 -7.24 -4.32 4.21
C THR A 40 -7.29 -3.37 5.43
N GLN A 41 -6.22 -3.34 6.23
CA GLN A 41 -6.16 -2.52 7.44
C GLN A 41 -6.47 -1.02 7.20
N ILE A 42 -5.82 -0.36 6.25
CA ILE A 42 -5.97 1.07 5.94
C ILE A 42 -6.57 1.29 4.54
N GLY A 43 -7.24 0.26 4.01
CA GLY A 43 -8.03 0.28 2.78
C GLY A 43 -7.50 -0.61 1.66
N ARG A 44 -8.00 -0.37 0.45
CA ARG A 44 -7.70 -1.12 -0.77
C ARG A 44 -6.51 -0.51 -1.52
N GLY A 45 -5.56 -1.35 -1.94
CA GLY A 45 -4.33 -0.88 -2.56
C GLY A 45 -3.13 -1.79 -2.36
N VAL A 46 -1.97 -1.28 -2.78
CA VAL A 46 -0.68 -1.95 -2.57
C VAL A 46 -0.05 -1.42 -1.28
N TYR A 47 0.27 -2.35 -0.40
CA TYR A 47 0.94 -2.08 0.88
C TYR A 47 2.46 -2.14 0.73
N LEU A 48 3.14 -1.14 1.28
CA LEU A 48 4.59 -0.99 1.31
C LEU A 48 5.04 -0.75 2.76
N SER A 49 6.22 -1.26 3.13
CA SER A 49 6.91 -0.85 4.36
C SER A 49 7.98 0.19 4.08
N GLY A 50 8.22 1.05 5.06
CA GLY A 50 9.33 2.02 5.00
C GLY A 50 10.72 1.39 5.10
N SER A 51 10.80 0.09 5.38
CA SER A 51 12.05 -0.66 5.48
C SER A 51 11.97 -1.97 4.71
N PRO A 52 13.05 -2.44 4.06
CA PRO A 52 13.15 -3.77 3.46
C PRO A 52 12.87 -4.93 4.42
N VAL A 53 12.98 -4.69 5.73
CA VAL A 53 12.69 -5.67 6.81
C VAL A 53 11.42 -5.33 7.61
N GLY A 54 10.63 -4.35 7.17
CA GLY A 54 9.46 -3.86 7.91
C GLY A 54 8.28 -4.84 7.98
N TRP A 55 8.20 -5.79 7.03
CA TRP A 55 7.26 -6.90 7.06
C TRP A 55 7.98 -8.25 7.04
N HIS A 56 7.63 -9.12 7.98
CA HIS A 56 8.09 -10.50 7.99
C HIS A 56 7.30 -11.32 6.96
N GLY A 57 7.88 -11.47 5.76
CA GLY A 57 7.37 -12.37 4.74
C GLY A 57 7.77 -13.83 5.00
N SER A 58 7.06 -14.76 4.38
CA SER A 58 7.51 -16.15 4.29
C SER A 58 8.59 -16.29 3.21
N ASN A 59 9.42 -17.33 3.28
CA ASN A 59 10.42 -17.62 2.23
C ASN A 59 9.81 -17.92 0.85
N SER A 60 8.49 -18.12 0.75
CA SER A 60 7.76 -18.28 -0.52
C SER A 60 7.22 -16.98 -1.10
N ASN A 61 7.40 -15.85 -0.41
CA ASN A 61 6.93 -14.55 -0.89
C ASN A 61 7.97 -13.90 -1.80
N TRP A 62 7.50 -13.13 -2.76
CA TRP A 62 8.33 -12.19 -3.50
C TRP A 62 8.53 -10.91 -2.69
N TYR A 63 9.69 -10.27 -2.87
CA TYR A 63 10.08 -9.05 -2.18
C TYR A 63 10.29 -7.95 -3.21
N CYS A 64 9.46 -6.91 -3.18
CA CYS A 64 9.49 -5.84 -4.16
C CYS A 64 9.98 -4.54 -3.54
N PHE A 65 10.77 -3.76 -4.28
CA PHE A 65 10.94 -2.34 -3.99
C PHE A 65 10.12 -1.52 -4.99
N VAL A 66 9.76 -0.32 -4.56
CA VAL A 66 9.02 0.64 -5.37
C VAL A 66 9.73 1.99 -5.29
N LYS A 67 9.86 2.66 -6.43
CA LYS A 67 10.24 4.06 -6.56
C LYS A 67 9.08 4.81 -7.19
N ALA A 68 9.04 6.10 -6.92
CA ALA A 68 8.07 7.03 -7.48
C ALA A 68 8.77 8.32 -7.87
N ASN A 69 8.17 9.07 -8.78
CA ASN A 69 8.61 10.42 -9.10
C ASN A 69 8.46 11.32 -7.86
N LYS A 70 9.57 11.95 -7.45
CA LYS A 70 9.63 12.75 -6.24
C LYS A 70 8.66 13.93 -6.25
N ASP A 71 8.56 14.66 -7.35
CA ASP A 71 7.71 15.87 -7.42
C ASP A 71 6.22 15.50 -7.34
N ARG A 72 5.84 14.40 -8.00
CA ARG A 72 4.47 13.85 -7.89
C ARG A 72 4.18 13.33 -6.50
N LEU A 73 5.15 12.64 -5.89
CA LEU A 73 5.04 12.19 -4.51
C LEU A 73 4.86 13.38 -3.57
N ASP A 74 5.69 14.41 -3.65
CA ASP A 74 5.61 15.59 -2.77
C ASP A 74 4.28 16.37 -2.93
N ALA A 75 3.71 16.35 -4.15
CA ALA A 75 2.44 17.00 -4.47
C ALA A 75 1.19 16.20 -4.05
N ALA A 76 1.28 14.87 -3.97
CA ALA A 76 0.16 14.01 -3.59
C ALA A 76 -0.20 14.19 -2.09
N PRO A 77 -1.49 14.24 -1.72
CA PRO A 77 -1.91 14.17 -0.33
C PRO A 77 -1.44 12.88 0.34
N LYS A 78 -1.12 12.94 1.64
CA LYS A 78 -0.93 11.76 2.50
C LYS A 78 -1.81 11.86 3.72
N VAL A 79 -2.52 10.80 4.03
CA VAL A 79 -3.41 10.76 5.20
C VAL A 79 -3.00 9.64 6.12
N TRP A 80 -2.66 9.98 7.36
CA TRP A 80 -2.55 9.03 8.45
C TRP A 80 -3.93 8.53 8.84
N ILE A 81 -4.10 7.21 8.77
CA ILE A 81 -5.31 6.50 9.18
C ILE A 81 -5.08 5.97 10.60
N PRO A 82 -5.59 6.63 11.65
CA PRO A 82 -5.47 6.13 13.00
C PRO A 82 -6.34 4.89 13.19
N GLN A 83 -6.12 4.17 14.28
CA GLN A 83 -6.95 3.01 14.59
C GLN A 83 -8.43 3.40 14.79
N THR A 84 -8.66 4.53 15.46
CA THR A 84 -9.98 5.10 15.71
C THR A 84 -9.93 6.59 15.39
N SER A 85 -10.94 7.10 14.68
CA SER A 85 -11.07 8.54 14.42
C SER A 85 -11.34 9.34 15.71
N SER A 86 -11.23 10.67 15.63
CA SER A 86 -11.53 11.58 16.73
C SER A 86 -12.98 11.51 17.26
N ILE A 87 -13.91 11.00 16.44
CA ILE A 87 -15.33 10.83 16.80
C ILE A 87 -15.68 9.41 17.23
N GLY A 88 -14.67 8.52 17.39
CA GLY A 88 -14.87 7.16 17.90
C GLY A 88 -15.13 6.10 16.83
N THR A 89 -15.14 6.44 15.54
CA THR A 89 -15.27 5.47 14.45
C THR A 89 -13.99 4.63 14.33
N ARG A 90 -14.11 3.30 14.43
CA ARG A 90 -13.04 2.35 14.12
C ARG A 90 -12.70 2.43 12.63
N LEU A 91 -11.45 2.68 12.27
CA LEU A 91 -11.01 2.79 10.88
C LEU A 91 -10.20 1.58 10.43
N TRP A 92 -9.31 1.05 11.28
CA TRP A 92 -8.50 -0.10 10.89
C TRP A 92 -9.36 -1.36 10.68
N GLY A 93 -9.33 -1.87 9.45
CA GLY A 93 -10.14 -3.01 9.00
C GLY A 93 -11.61 -2.66 8.75
N ALA A 94 -11.96 -1.36 8.71
CA ALA A 94 -13.28 -0.92 8.28
C ALA A 94 -13.44 -1.10 6.75
N SER A 95 -14.68 -1.03 6.27
CA SER A 95 -14.94 -1.06 4.83
C SER A 95 -14.22 0.08 4.11
N GLU A 96 -13.87 -0.13 2.84
CA GLU A 96 -13.21 0.89 2.03
C GLU A 96 -14.00 2.22 2.05
N SER A 97 -15.33 2.16 1.91
CA SER A 97 -16.19 3.35 1.96
C SER A 97 -16.04 4.18 3.24
N THR A 98 -15.81 3.52 4.39
CA THR A 98 -15.61 4.18 5.68
C THR A 98 -14.26 4.87 5.73
N ILE A 99 -13.21 4.23 5.20
CA ILE A 99 -11.86 4.77 5.16
C ILE A 99 -11.79 5.94 4.17
N VAL A 100 -12.35 5.78 2.97
CA VAL A 100 -12.48 6.84 1.95
C VAL A 100 -13.21 8.07 2.52
N SER A 101 -14.30 7.86 3.25
CA SER A 101 -15.02 8.97 3.92
C SER A 101 -14.13 9.71 4.92
N TYR A 102 -13.29 8.99 5.67
CA TYR A 102 -12.32 9.61 6.58
C TYR A 102 -11.24 10.39 5.82
N VAL A 103 -10.69 9.82 4.75
CA VAL A 103 -9.67 10.46 3.90
C VAL A 103 -10.21 11.74 3.26
N SER A 104 -11.42 11.68 2.69
CA SER A 104 -12.09 12.83 2.07
C SER A 104 -12.26 13.99 3.06
N ALA A 105 -12.59 13.69 4.33
CA ALA A 105 -12.65 14.69 5.39
C ALA A 105 -11.30 15.35 5.74
N GLN A 106 -10.18 14.82 5.26
CA GLN A 106 -8.84 15.43 5.41
C GLN A 106 -8.39 16.20 4.15
N MET A 107 -9.14 16.17 3.05
CA MET A 107 -8.71 16.78 1.79
C MET A 107 -8.89 18.30 1.80
N GLU A 108 -8.01 19.00 1.09
CA GLU A 108 -8.18 20.42 0.77
C GLU A 108 -9.00 20.59 -0.51
N SER A 109 -9.49 21.82 -0.73
CA SER A 109 -10.28 22.13 -1.93
C SER A 109 -9.52 21.79 -3.21
N GLY A 110 -10.11 20.92 -4.04
CA GLY A 110 -9.53 20.50 -5.33
C GLY A 110 -8.61 19.30 -5.25
N GLU A 111 -8.43 18.69 -4.07
CA GLU A 111 -7.79 17.39 -3.91
C GLU A 111 -8.85 16.27 -3.92
N ASP A 112 -8.43 15.06 -4.32
CA ASP A 112 -9.28 13.87 -4.45
C ASP A 112 -8.81 12.81 -3.44
N GLU A 113 -9.73 12.21 -2.70
CA GLU A 113 -9.43 11.13 -1.75
C GLU A 113 -8.87 9.86 -2.42
N ASP A 114 -9.19 9.63 -3.69
CA ASP A 114 -8.67 8.49 -4.46
C ASP A 114 -7.21 8.70 -4.90
N ASP A 115 -6.70 9.93 -4.83
CA ASP A 115 -5.31 10.31 -5.12
C ASP A 115 -4.47 10.54 -3.84
N ALA A 116 -5.01 10.17 -2.68
CA ALA A 116 -4.34 10.29 -1.40
C ALA A 116 -3.65 8.99 -0.98
N LEU A 117 -2.33 9.05 -0.80
CA LEU A 117 -1.57 7.99 -0.14
C LEU A 117 -2.04 7.83 1.30
N ARG A 118 -2.10 6.59 1.81
CA ARG A 118 -2.56 6.32 3.17
C ARG A 118 -1.41 5.79 4.02
N LEU A 119 -1.18 6.41 5.15
CA LEU A 119 -0.15 6.02 6.11
C LEU A 119 -0.82 5.40 7.34
N GLY A 120 -0.15 4.45 7.98
CA GLY A 120 -0.64 3.85 9.21
C GLY A 120 0.45 3.08 9.93
N LEU A 121 0.21 2.75 11.20
CA LEU A 121 1.01 1.75 11.89
C LEU A 121 0.58 0.35 11.45
N ILE A 122 1.48 -0.62 11.50
CA ILE A 122 1.18 -2.02 11.19
C ILE A 122 0.56 -2.65 12.44
N GLN A 123 -0.69 -3.09 12.34
CA GLN A 123 -1.38 -3.72 13.46
C GLN A 123 -0.62 -4.96 13.94
N PHE A 124 -0.38 -5.06 15.25
CA PHE A 124 0.39 -6.13 15.89
C PHE A 124 1.90 -6.15 15.60
N ASN A 125 2.41 -5.13 14.91
CA ASN A 125 3.84 -4.93 14.66
C ASN A 125 4.25 -3.47 14.88
N GLU A 126 3.50 -2.74 15.72
CA GLU A 126 3.84 -1.39 16.13
C GLU A 126 5.21 -1.37 16.83
N PRO A 127 6.05 -0.33 16.64
CA PRO A 127 5.77 0.95 15.99
C PRO A 127 6.06 0.98 14.48
N ASN A 128 6.14 -0.16 13.79
CA ASN A 128 6.45 -0.16 12.36
C ASN A 128 5.34 0.49 11.55
N GLU A 129 5.74 1.31 10.57
CA GLU A 129 4.85 2.07 9.71
C GLU A 129 4.68 1.40 8.35
N GLN A 130 3.52 1.63 7.75
CA GLN A 130 3.15 1.18 6.42
C GLN A 130 2.60 2.35 5.60
N LEU A 131 2.80 2.22 4.29
CA LEU A 131 2.23 3.06 3.26
C LEU A 131 1.31 2.20 2.40
N LEU A 132 0.11 2.69 2.13
CA LEU A 132 -0.78 2.17 1.12
C LEU A 132 -0.82 3.14 -0.06
N VAL A 133 -0.57 2.59 -1.25
CA VAL A 133 -0.85 3.24 -2.53
C VAL A 133 -2.22 2.75 -2.99
N PRO A 134 -3.26 3.64 -3.06
CA PRO A 134 -4.58 3.28 -3.52
C PRO A 134 -4.57 2.60 -4.89
N THR A 135 -5.49 1.67 -5.11
CA THR A 135 -5.59 0.93 -6.37
C THR A 135 -5.81 1.84 -7.58
N SER A 136 -6.59 2.91 -7.42
CA SER A 136 -6.76 4.00 -8.40
C SER A 136 -5.41 4.60 -8.81
N MET A 137 -4.58 4.99 -7.85
CA MET A 137 -3.26 5.57 -8.10
C MET A 137 -2.32 4.59 -8.82
N VAL A 138 -2.37 3.29 -8.46
CA VAL A 138 -1.59 2.25 -9.15
C VAL A 138 -2.05 2.10 -10.61
N GLN A 139 -3.35 2.01 -10.84
CA GLN A 139 -3.91 1.79 -12.19
C GLN A 139 -3.71 2.99 -13.12
N ASN A 140 -3.68 4.19 -12.57
CA ASN A 140 -3.45 5.44 -13.30
C ASN A 140 -1.97 5.83 -13.42
N ASP A 141 -1.05 5.03 -12.88
CA ASP A 141 0.38 5.36 -12.78
C ASP A 141 0.61 6.78 -12.21
N ALA A 142 -0.17 7.12 -11.17
CA ALA A 142 -0.32 8.49 -10.70
C ALA A 142 1.02 9.13 -10.30
N LEU A 143 1.94 8.33 -9.75
CA LEU A 143 3.25 8.81 -9.29
C LEU A 143 4.41 8.43 -10.22
N ASP A 144 4.15 7.94 -11.45
CA ASP A 144 5.19 7.48 -12.39
C ASP A 144 6.11 6.46 -11.70
N PHE A 145 5.50 5.33 -11.35
CA PHE A 145 6.12 4.33 -10.50
C PHE A 145 7.13 3.49 -11.26
N TYR A 146 8.14 3.02 -10.53
CA TYR A 146 9.01 1.95 -10.96
C TYR A 146 9.08 0.89 -9.88
N ALA A 147 9.00 -0.38 -10.24
CA ALA A 147 9.05 -1.47 -9.28
C ALA A 147 9.75 -2.70 -9.86
N LYS A 148 10.42 -3.45 -8.98
CA LYS A 148 11.01 -4.74 -9.30
C LYS A 148 11.00 -5.63 -8.06
N CYS A 149 10.76 -6.91 -8.29
CA CYS A 149 10.54 -7.95 -7.30
C CYS A 149 11.64 -9.02 -7.38
N PHE A 150 12.04 -9.51 -6.22
CA PHE A 150 13.10 -10.48 -6.00
C PHE A 150 12.56 -11.73 -5.31
N ALA A 151 13.20 -12.86 -5.53
CA ALA A 151 12.77 -14.13 -4.95
C ALA A 151 13.10 -14.23 -3.45
N SER A 152 13.98 -13.35 -2.96
CA SER A 152 14.31 -13.28 -1.55
C SER A 152 14.59 -11.86 -1.06
N GLN A 153 14.39 -11.65 0.23
CA GLN A 153 14.80 -10.43 0.92
C GLN A 153 16.32 -10.19 0.82
N TYR A 154 17.11 -11.26 0.81
CA TYR A 154 18.56 -11.17 0.64
C TYR A 154 18.90 -10.51 -0.70
N GLU A 155 18.36 -11.02 -1.82
CA GLU A 155 18.58 -10.43 -3.14
C GLU A 155 18.14 -8.96 -3.21
N LEU A 156 16.94 -8.64 -2.68
CA LEU A 156 16.47 -7.26 -2.58
C LEU A 156 17.50 -6.40 -1.84
N SER A 157 17.94 -6.82 -0.65
CA SER A 157 18.86 -6.05 0.20
C SER A 157 20.25 -5.84 -0.39
N GLN A 158 20.68 -6.68 -1.33
CA GLN A 158 21.95 -6.46 -2.04
C GLN A 158 21.84 -5.29 -3.03
N GLU A 159 20.66 -5.05 -3.61
CA GLU A 159 20.43 -3.97 -4.57
C GLU A 159 19.81 -2.71 -3.93
N TYR A 160 18.95 -2.87 -2.92
CA TYR A 160 18.13 -1.80 -2.33
C TYR A 160 18.00 -1.95 -0.80
N TRP A 161 18.59 -1.02 -0.03
CA TRP A 161 18.58 -1.02 1.44
C TRP A 161 18.09 0.31 2.06
N GLU A 162 17.47 1.18 1.26
CA GLU A 162 17.06 2.49 1.76
C GLU A 162 15.88 2.38 2.74
N VAL A 163 16.00 3.06 3.88
CA VAL A 163 14.90 3.22 4.84
C VAL A 163 14.22 4.56 4.59
N VAL A 164 12.91 4.52 4.41
CA VAL A 164 12.07 5.69 4.18
C VAL A 164 11.58 6.24 5.52
N ASN A 165 11.87 7.51 5.76
CA ASN A 165 11.30 8.26 6.88
C ASN A 165 10.02 8.98 6.43
N TYR A 166 8.86 8.38 6.68
CA TYR A 166 7.58 8.98 6.27
C TYR A 166 7.32 10.32 6.96
N ASP A 167 7.80 10.55 8.19
CA ASP A 167 7.63 11.83 8.90
C ASP A 167 8.30 13.01 8.19
N SER A 168 9.24 12.74 7.27
CA SER A 168 9.90 13.80 6.48
C SER A 168 9.07 14.29 5.28
N TRP A 169 7.95 13.65 4.96
CA TRP A 169 7.17 13.95 3.76
C TRP A 169 6.27 15.17 3.94
N THR A 170 6.00 15.88 2.84
CA THR A 170 5.08 17.02 2.78
C THR A 170 3.63 16.56 2.63
N LYS A 171 2.66 17.47 2.87
CA LYS A 171 1.21 17.23 2.72
C LYS A 171 0.65 16.05 3.53
N GLN A 172 1.19 15.84 4.73
CA GLN A 172 0.67 14.86 5.67
C GLN A 172 -0.49 15.45 6.49
N ARG A 173 -1.57 14.70 6.61
CA ARG A 173 -2.79 15.04 7.37
C ARG A 173 -3.30 13.83 8.15
N GLY A 174 -4.34 14.01 8.94
CA GLY A 174 -4.84 12.98 9.85
C GLY A 174 -3.98 12.83 11.11
N ARG A 175 -4.19 11.75 11.86
CA ARG A 175 -3.45 11.46 13.10
C ARG A 175 -2.79 10.08 13.00
N LYS A 176 -1.54 9.98 13.46
CA LYS A 176 -0.80 8.70 13.52
C LYS A 176 -1.44 7.75 14.55
N GLU A 177 -1.94 8.29 15.67
CA GLU A 177 -2.73 7.59 16.71
C GLU A 177 -3.89 8.47 17.21
#